data_AF-A0A0W1QPA2-F1
#
_entry.id   AF-A0A0W1QPA2-F1
#
_cell.length_a   1.000
_cell.length_b   1.000
_cell.length_c   1.000
_cell.angle_alpha   90.00
_cell.angle_beta   90.00
_cell.angle_gamma   90.00
#
_symmetry.space_group_name_H-M   'P 1'
#
loop_
_entity.id
_entity.type
_entity.pdbx_description
1 polymer ?
#
loop_
_entity_poly.entity_id
_entity_poly.type
_entity_poly.pdbx_seq_one_letter_code
_entity_poly.pdbx_strand_id
1 'polypeptide(L)'
;MASLYIKDSETTERVSRLAARLGLSKTEAVRLAVEALEQRSDADTLPRARDWLAQFDARFPVPEAREAPADKAFFDSLSGDL
;
A
#
# COMPACT_ATOMS: atom_id res chain seq x y z
N MET A 1 18.44 -26.60 3.75
CA MET A 1 17.83 -25.45 3.05
C MET A 1 17.63 -25.85 1.60
N ALA A 2 16.40 -25.92 1.10
CA ALA A 2 16.15 -26.21 -0.30
C ALA A 2 16.50 -24.98 -1.16
N SER A 3 17.38 -25.14 -2.15
CA SER A 3 17.70 -24.08 -3.10
C SER A 3 16.71 -24.10 -4.26
N LEU A 4 16.05 -22.98 -4.52
CA LEU A 4 15.19 -22.84 -5.70
C LEU A 4 16.05 -22.73 -6.96
N TYR A 5 15.85 -23.64 -7.93
CA TYR A 5 16.47 -23.58 -9.24
C TYR A 5 15.46 -23.10 -10.29
N ILE A 6 15.81 -22.04 -11.01
CA ILE A 6 15.01 -21.47 -12.09
C ILE A 6 15.75 -21.73 -13.38
N LYS A 7 15.13 -22.50 -14.30
CA LYS A 7 15.75 -22.89 -15.58
C LYS A 7 15.86 -21.71 -16.55
N ASP A 8 14.87 -20.82 -16.52
CA ASP A 8 14.82 -19.65 -17.38
C ASP A 8 15.80 -18.56 -16.90
N SER A 9 16.68 -18.12 -17.80
CA SER A 9 17.75 -17.16 -17.47
C SER A 9 17.18 -15.78 -17.16
N GLU A 10 16.16 -15.34 -17.90
CA GLU A 10 15.54 -14.03 -17.71
C GLU A 10 14.84 -13.95 -16.34
N THR A 11 14.07 -14.98 -15.99
CA THR A 11 13.41 -15.09 -14.68
C THR A 11 14.44 -15.14 -13.56
N THR A 12 15.55 -15.86 -13.76
CA THR A 12 16.66 -15.90 -12.80
C THR A 12 17.23 -14.50 -12.53
N GLU A 13 17.44 -13.70 -13.58
CA GLU A 13 17.91 -12.32 -13.42
C GLU A 13 16.88 -11.44 -12.70
N ARG A 14 15.60 -11.54 -13.06
CA ARG A 14 14.52 -10.79 -12.41
C ARG A 14 14.44 -11.09 -10.92
N VAL A 15 14.48 -12.36 -10.54
CA VAL A 15 14.50 -12.80 -9.13
C VAL A 15 15.78 -12.34 -8.43
N SER A 16 16.93 -12.38 -9.11
CA SER A 16 18.20 -11.90 -8.54
C SER A 16 18.15 -10.40 -8.23
N ARG A 17 17.58 -9.58 -9.14
CA ARG A 17 17.37 -8.15 -8.91
C ARG A 17 16.39 -7.89 -7.78
N LEU A 18 15.30 -8.65 -7.70
CA LEU A 18 14.31 -8.55 -6.62
C LEU A 18 14.95 -8.88 -5.27
N ALA A 19 15.67 -9.99 -5.18
CA ALA A 19 16.37 -10.43 -3.98
C ALA A 19 17.40 -9.39 -3.51
N ALA A 20 18.20 -8.83 -4.43
CA ALA A 20 19.17 -7.79 -4.11
C ALA A 20 18.50 -6.51 -3.58
N ARG A 21 17.39 -6.07 -4.17
CA ARG A 21 16.63 -4.89 -3.72
C ARG A 21 16.03 -5.06 -2.33
N LEU A 22 15.63 -6.28 -1.98
CA LEU A 22 15.01 -6.60 -0.69
C LEU A 22 16.02 -7.05 0.38
N GLY A 23 17.29 -7.26 0.01
CA GLY A 23 18.30 -7.81 0.90
C GLY A 23 18.02 -9.26 1.32
N LEU A 24 17.36 -10.05 0.46
CA LEU A 24 16.92 -11.41 0.74
C LEU A 24 17.65 -12.46 -0.12
N SER A 25 17.53 -13.73 0.26
CA SER A 25 17.89 -14.84 -0.61
C SER A 25 16.94 -14.90 -1.82
N LYS A 26 17.37 -15.52 -2.92
CA LYS A 26 16.50 -15.73 -4.09
C LYS A 26 15.26 -16.55 -3.74
N THR A 27 15.43 -17.60 -2.93
CA THR A 27 14.32 -18.44 -2.45
C THR A 27 13.33 -17.63 -1.63
N GLU A 28 13.80 -16.78 -0.72
CA GLU A 28 12.93 -15.96 0.14
C GLU A 28 12.22 -14.87 -0.64
N ALA A 29 12.90 -14.27 -1.63
CA ALA A 29 12.29 -13.31 -2.54
C ALA A 29 11.16 -13.94 -3.36
N VAL A 30 11.36 -15.16 -3.89
CA VAL A 30 10.29 -15.88 -4.60
C VAL A 30 9.15 -16.25 -3.67
N ARG A 31 9.44 -16.76 -2.47
CA ARG A 31 8.42 -17.12 -1.48
C ARG A 31 7.49 -15.93 -1.17
N LEU A 32 8.07 -14.78 -0.85
CA LEU A 32 7.30 -13.56 -0.58
C LEU A 32 6.52 -13.07 -1.79
N ALA A 33 7.10 -13.16 -2.99
CA ALA A 33 6.43 -12.75 -4.22
C ALA A 33 5.20 -13.64 -4.52
N VAL A 34 5.31 -14.94 -4.32
CA VAL A 34 4.20 -15.90 -4.48
C VAL A 34 3.11 -15.62 -3.45
N GLU A 35 3.48 -15.52 -2.17
CA GLU A 35 2.54 -15.23 -1.08
C GLU A 35 1.75 -13.92 -1.33
N ALA A 36 2.44 -12.87 -1.80
CA ALA A 36 1.79 -11.61 -2.15
C ALA A 36 0.85 -11.73 -3.36
N LEU A 37 1.14 -12.60 -4.34
CA LEU A 37 0.28 -12.83 -5.50
C LEU A 37 -0.94 -13.69 -5.14
N GLU A 38 -0.77 -14.70 -4.30
CA GLU A 38 -1.87 -15.52 -3.77
C GLU A 38 -2.84 -14.64 -2.97
N GLN A 39 -2.32 -13.82 -2.04
CA GLN A 39 -3.13 -12.88 -1.27
C GLN A 39 -3.91 -11.88 -2.15
N ARG A 40 -3.31 -11.41 -3.26
CA ARG A 40 -3.99 -10.53 -4.22
C ARG A 40 -5.03 -11.24 -5.06
N SER A 41 -4.82 -12.52 -5.34
CA SER A 41 -5.72 -13.34 -6.16
C SER A 41 -6.91 -13.83 -5.35
N ASP A 42 -6.71 -14.13 -4.07
CA ASP A 42 -7.75 -14.56 -3.14
C ASP A 42 -8.55 -13.39 -2.57
N ALA A 43 -7.94 -12.20 -2.50
CA ALA A 43 -8.62 -11.00 -2.06
C ALA A 43 -9.43 -10.41 -3.21
N ASP A 44 -10.75 -10.48 -3.07
CA ASP A 44 -11.68 -9.48 -3.58
C ASP A 44 -11.31 -8.12 -2.92
N THR A 45 -10.23 -7.52 -3.40
CA THR A 45 -9.48 -6.44 -2.73
C THR A 45 -10.34 -5.17 -2.66
N LEU A 46 -11.30 -5.05 -3.56
CA LEU A 46 -12.24 -3.94 -3.62
C LEU A 46 -13.28 -3.98 -2.47
N PRO A 47 -13.97 -5.11 -2.20
CA PRO A 47 -14.80 -5.25 -1.00
C PRO A 47 -14.07 -4.92 0.31
N ARG A 48 -12.86 -5.46 0.53
CA ARG A 48 -12.13 -5.23 1.78
C ARG A 48 -11.70 -3.77 1.96
N ALA A 49 -11.32 -3.10 0.88
CA ALA A 49 -11.00 -1.67 0.92
C ALA A 49 -12.25 -0.81 1.19
N ARG A 50 -13.40 -1.18 0.61
CA ARG A 50 -14.68 -0.51 0.87
C ARG A 50 -15.13 -0.68 2.31
N ASP A 51 -15.02 -1.89 2.85
CA ASP A 51 -15.38 -2.17 4.25
C ASP A 51 -14.48 -1.41 5.23
N TRP A 52 -13.18 -1.32 4.92
CA TRP A 52 -12.25 -0.52 5.72
C TRP A 52 -12.58 0.98 5.67
N LEU A 53 -12.87 1.51 4.48
CA LEU A 53 -13.29 2.92 4.32
C LEU A 53 -14.59 3.20 5.06
N ALA A 54 -15.58 2.31 4.96
CA ALA A 54 -16.84 2.45 5.70
C ALA A 54 -16.63 2.46 7.22
N GLN A 55 -15.74 1.59 7.73
CA GLN A 55 -15.38 1.58 9.16
C GLN A 55 -14.62 2.85 9.57
N PHE A 56 -13.75 3.36 8.69
CA PHE A 56 -13.02 4.60 8.92
C PHE A 56 -13.97 5.80 8.99
N ASP A 57 -14.88 5.94 8.03
CA ASP A 57 -15.88 7.01 7.99
C ASP A 57 -16.83 6.95 9.18
N ALA A 58 -17.25 5.74 9.60
CA ALA A 58 -18.08 5.57 10.78
C ALA A 58 -17.36 5.97 12.09
N ARG A 59 -16.04 5.72 12.16
CA ARG A 59 -15.22 6.09 13.33
C ARG A 59 -14.88 7.57 13.35
N PHE A 60 -14.71 8.19 12.19
CA PHE A 60 -14.32 9.58 12.02
C PHE A 60 -15.33 10.30 11.12
N PRO A 61 -16.55 10.54 11.62
CA PRO A 61 -17.57 11.20 10.83
C PRO A 61 -17.08 12.58 10.42
N VAL A 62 -17.27 12.91 9.13
CA VAL A 62 -16.98 14.25 8.62
C VAL A 62 -17.92 15.21 9.34
N PRO A 63 -17.40 16.20 10.10
CA PRO A 63 -18.26 17.17 10.75
C PRO A 63 -19.06 17.93 9.69
N GLU A 64 -20.27 18.35 10.05
CA GLU A 64 -21.11 19.15 9.16
C GLU A 64 -20.30 20.31 8.58
N ALA A 65 -20.49 20.56 7.28
CA ALA A 65 -19.81 21.65 6.59
C ALA A 65 -20.04 22.93 7.41
N ARG A 66 -18.95 23.49 7.93
CA ARG A 66 -19.03 24.73 8.72
C ARG A 66 -19.63 25.79 7.80
N GLU A 67 -20.78 26.34 8.15
CA GLU A 67 -21.47 27.38 7.36
C GLU A 67 -20.68 28.69 7.27
N ALA A 68 -19.55 28.81 7.98
CA ALA A 68 -18.63 29.92 7.84
C ALA A 68 -17.80 29.73 6.55
N PRO A 69 -17.89 30.65 5.57
CA PRO A 69 -17.01 30.60 4.41
C PRO A 69 -15.57 30.66 4.90
N ALA A 70 -14.74 29.71 4.47
CA ALA A 70 -13.30 29.78 4.64
C ALA A 70 -12.77 30.87 3.71
N ASP A 71 -12.97 32.12 4.11
CA ASP A 71 -12.52 33.29 3.39
C ASP A 71 -11.01 33.52 3.61
N LYS A 72 -10.46 34.51 2.89
CA LYS A 72 -9.04 34.82 2.99
C LYS A 72 -8.63 35.16 4.43
N ALA A 73 -9.48 35.84 5.20
CA ALA A 73 -9.20 36.21 6.58
C ALA A 73 -9.13 34.97 7.49
N PHE A 74 -9.95 33.95 7.24
CA PHE A 74 -9.84 32.65 7.93
C PHE A 74 -8.48 31.99 7.67
N PHE A 75 -8.03 31.91 6.41
CA PHE A 75 -6.73 31.29 6.11
C PHE A 75 -5.55 32.13 6.61
N ASP A 76 -5.63 33.46 6.50
CA ASP A 76 -4.61 34.38 7.02
C ASP A 76 -4.45 34.21 8.55
N SER A 77 -5.54 33.92 9.28
CA SER A 77 -5.48 33.62 10.73
C SER A 77 -4.84 32.27 11.08
N LEU A 78 -4.86 31.31 10.15
CA LEU A 78 -4.27 29.98 10.35
C LEU A 78 -2.78 29.93 10.00
N SER A 79 -2.35 30.75 9.04
CA SER A 79 -0.94 30.84 8.67
C SER A 79 -0.11 31.60 9.72
N GLY A 80 -0.75 32.40 10.58
CA GLY A 80 -0.06 33.42 11.36
C GLY A 80 0.56 34.47 10.44
N ASP A 81 0.81 35.69 10.93
CA ASP A 81 1.53 36.70 10.14
C ASP A 81 2.96 36.20 9.85
N LEU A 82 3.14 35.57 8.68
CA LEU A 82 4.43 35.18 8.10
C LEU A 82 4.88 36.22 7.08
#